data_AF-A0AAU9IVT4-F1
#
_entry.id   AF-A0AAU9IVT4-F1
#
_cell.length_a   1.000
_cell.length_b   1.000
_cell.length_c   1.000
_cell.angle_alpha   90.00
_cell.angle_beta   90.00
_cell.angle_gamma   90.00
#
_symmetry.space_group_name_H-M   'P 1'
#
loop_
_entity.id
_entity.type
_entity.pdbx_description
1 polymer ?
#
loop_
_entity_poly.entity_id
_entity_poly.type
_entity_poly.pdbx_seq_one_letter_code
_entity_poly.pdbx_strand_id
1 'polypeptide(L)'
;MVFMSEVLNYISFKTRINPSKLSHFTPNNLTPEMRLTLAKHRIWEHIIGGNVRTGLRWLRGLPKGQSKLDYFKGAFDYEMFPVELSDQIPPIAAKQMVAEKKALRGRQLCFLPKKSVHSVPKYERKRYLWREERRKQREAQFGNKATTLEAMRNKDY
;
A
#
# COMPACT_ATOMS: atom_id res chain seq x y z
N MET A 1 -6.82 23.47 -31.41
CA MET A 1 -7.65 24.66 -31.12
C MET A 1 -7.87 24.70 -29.62
N VAL A 2 -7.15 25.56 -28.90
CA VAL A 2 -7.34 25.74 -27.44
C VAL A 2 -8.34 26.88 -27.30
N PHE A 3 -9.58 26.57 -26.91
CA PHE A 3 -10.54 27.59 -26.55
C PHE A 3 -10.04 28.28 -25.27
N MET A 4 -9.45 29.46 -25.41
CA MET A 4 -9.30 30.37 -24.29
C MET A 4 -10.69 30.85 -23.93
N SER A 5 -11.29 30.24 -22.90
CA SER A 5 -12.52 30.74 -22.32
C SER A 5 -12.25 32.13 -21.74
N GLU A 6 -12.81 33.16 -22.37
CA GLU A 6 -12.88 34.49 -21.79
C GLU A 6 -13.56 34.39 -20.43
N VAL A 7 -12.82 34.69 -19.36
CA VAL A 7 -13.38 34.73 -18.01
C VAL A 7 -14.24 35.99 -17.91
N LEU A 8 -15.54 35.83 -18.14
CA LEU A 8 -16.53 36.88 -17.91
C LEU A 8 -16.54 37.25 -16.42
N ASN A 9 -15.92 38.38 -16.08
CA ASN A 9 -15.96 38.95 -14.73
C ASN A 9 -17.28 39.70 -14.54
N TYR A 10 -18.26 39.05 -13.91
CA TYR A 10 -19.50 39.69 -13.51
C TYR A 10 -19.28 40.69 -12.38
N ILE A 11 -20.03 41.80 -12.39
CA ILE A 11 -20.04 42.79 -11.32
C ILE A 11 -20.50 42.11 -10.02
N SER A 12 -19.65 42.10 -9.00
CA SER A 12 -20.03 41.62 -7.67
C SER A 12 -20.85 42.69 -6.95
N PHE A 13 -22.11 42.39 -6.65
CA PHE A 13 -22.97 43.26 -5.81
C PHE A 13 -22.61 43.21 -4.32
N LYS A 14 -21.74 42.28 -3.89
CA LYS A 14 -21.25 42.24 -2.51
C LYS A 14 -20.18 43.32 -2.33
N THR A 15 -20.46 44.28 -1.45
CA THR A 15 -19.62 45.47 -1.23
C THR A 15 -18.63 45.35 -0.08
N ARG A 16 -18.89 44.45 0.88
CA ARG A 16 -18.11 44.37 2.12
C ARG A 16 -16.98 43.34 2.03
N ILE A 17 -15.91 43.62 2.76
CA ILE A 17 -14.81 42.67 2.99
C ILE A 17 -15.38 41.41 3.65
N ASN A 18 -14.94 40.25 3.19
CA ASN A 18 -15.33 38.97 3.79
C ASN A 18 -14.93 38.96 5.28
N PRO A 19 -15.89 38.75 6.20
CA PRO A 19 -15.60 38.83 7.63
C PRO A 19 -14.59 37.75 8.04
N SER A 20 -13.69 38.13 8.94
CA SER A 20 -12.69 37.26 9.55
C SER A 20 -12.49 37.68 11.00
N LYS A 21 -11.95 36.79 11.84
CA LYS A 21 -11.64 37.13 13.24
C LYS A 21 -10.78 38.39 13.33
N LEU A 22 -9.77 38.50 12.46
CA LEU A 22 -8.89 39.67 12.40
C LEU A 22 -9.63 40.97 12.05
N SER A 23 -10.56 40.94 11.09
CA SER A 23 -11.30 42.14 10.67
C SER A 23 -12.31 42.65 11.72
N HIS A 24 -12.62 41.84 12.75
CA HIS A 24 -13.47 42.28 13.86
C HIS A 24 -12.69 43.02 14.96
N PHE A 25 -11.37 42.89 15.01
CA PHE A 25 -10.56 43.59 16.01
C PHE A 25 -10.35 45.04 15.57
N THR A 26 -10.97 45.97 16.29
CA THR A 26 -10.64 47.40 16.22
C THR A 26 -9.75 47.74 17.42
N PRO A 27 -8.47 48.10 17.23
CA PRO A 27 -7.51 48.24 18.33
C PRO A 27 -7.94 49.29 19.37
N ASN A 28 -8.69 50.30 18.93
CA ASN A 28 -9.15 51.39 19.78
C ASN A 28 -10.37 51.02 20.63
N ASN A 29 -11.21 50.06 20.20
CA ASN A 29 -12.50 49.72 20.80
C ASN A 29 -12.67 48.20 21.00
N LEU A 30 -11.74 47.59 21.72
CA LEU A 30 -11.77 46.15 22.00
C LEU A 30 -12.78 45.79 23.08
N THR A 31 -13.70 44.87 22.77
CA THR A 31 -14.60 44.27 23.76
C THR A 31 -13.84 43.38 24.75
N PRO A 32 -14.39 43.10 25.95
CA PRO A 32 -13.73 42.21 26.93
C PRO A 32 -13.36 40.84 26.35
N GLU A 33 -14.23 40.26 25.53
CA GLU A 33 -13.97 38.96 24.85
C GLU A 33 -12.80 39.04 23.86
N MET A 34 -12.69 40.14 23.13
CA MET A 34 -11.57 40.39 22.22
C MET A 34 -10.25 40.50 23.00
N ARG A 35 -10.25 41.23 24.12
CA ARG A 35 -9.06 41.36 24.98
C ARG A 35 -8.62 40.01 25.55
N LEU A 36 -9.58 39.21 26.02
CA LEU A 36 -9.31 37.87 26.52
C LEU A 36 -8.75 36.97 25.41
N THR A 37 -9.31 37.05 24.20
CA THR A 37 -8.78 36.32 23.04
C THR A 37 -7.34 36.74 22.72
N LEU A 38 -7.03 38.04 22.66
CA LEU A 38 -5.66 38.53 22.48
C LEU A 38 -4.70 38.03 23.57
N ALA A 39 -5.14 38.03 24.84
CA ALA A 39 -4.34 37.52 25.96
C ALA A 39 -4.05 36.02 25.81
N LYS A 40 -5.04 35.21 25.43
CA LYS A 40 -4.87 33.78 25.12
C LYS A 40 -3.84 33.57 24.00
N HIS A 41 -3.98 34.32 22.91
CA HIS A 41 -3.08 34.24 21.76
C HIS A 41 -1.65 34.64 22.12
N ARG A 42 -1.47 35.60 23.03
CA ARG A 42 -0.17 35.99 23.59
C ARG A 42 0.44 34.88 24.46
N ILE A 43 -0.34 34.25 25.34
CA ILE A 43 0.16 33.21 26.27
C ILE A 43 0.59 31.95 25.53
N TRP A 44 -0.21 31.51 24.55
CA TRP A 44 0.05 30.26 23.82
C TRP A 44 0.76 30.46 22.48
N GLU A 45 1.28 31.66 22.20
CA GLU A 45 2.00 31.99 20.95
C GLU A 45 1.19 31.64 19.68
N HIS A 46 -0.14 31.71 19.79
CA HIS A 46 -1.03 31.44 18.67
C HIS A 46 -1.23 32.74 17.87
N ILE A 47 -1.03 32.68 16.56
CA ILE A 47 -1.31 33.81 15.68
C ILE A 47 -2.79 33.81 15.27
N ILE A 48 -3.41 34.99 15.31
CA ILE A 48 -4.79 35.21 14.84
C ILE A 48 -4.77 35.34 13.32
N GLY A 49 -5.40 34.40 12.62
CA GLY A 49 -5.48 34.39 11.16
C GLY A 49 -6.66 35.19 10.62
N GLY A 50 -6.47 35.81 9.45
CA GLY A 50 -7.54 36.29 8.59
C GLY A 50 -7.92 35.26 7.52
N ASN A 51 -8.77 35.65 6.55
CA ASN A 51 -9.16 34.78 5.44
C ASN A 51 -8.04 34.62 4.38
N VAL A 52 -7.03 35.49 4.42
CA VAL A 52 -5.90 35.48 3.50
C VAL A 52 -4.83 34.48 3.99
N ARG A 53 -4.14 33.83 3.05
CA ARG A 53 -3.03 32.92 3.35
C ARG A 53 -1.83 33.69 3.91
N THR A 54 -1.41 33.35 5.13
CA THR A 54 -0.26 33.97 5.81
C THR A 54 1.02 33.13 5.78
N GLY A 55 1.00 31.94 5.18
CA GLY A 55 2.16 31.04 5.15
C GLY A 55 2.42 30.28 6.46
N LEU A 56 1.68 30.56 7.54
CA LEU A 56 1.86 29.91 8.85
C LEU A 56 1.78 28.39 8.83
N ARG A 57 0.97 27.83 7.93
CA ARG A 57 0.87 26.38 7.76
C ARG A 57 2.22 25.77 7.35
N TRP A 58 3.00 26.47 6.53
CA TRP A 58 4.31 26.00 6.08
C TRP A 58 5.34 26.10 7.20
N LEU A 59 5.33 27.20 7.96
CA LEU A 59 6.23 27.41 9.10
C LEU A 59 5.99 26.42 10.25
N ARG A 60 4.73 26.05 10.50
CA ARG A 60 4.37 25.03 11.51
C ARG A 60 4.62 23.60 11.07
N GLY A 61 4.94 23.38 9.79
CA GLY A 61 5.23 22.05 9.28
C GLY A 61 6.56 21.54 9.83
N LEU A 62 6.53 20.45 10.58
CA LEU A 62 7.75 19.76 11.00
C LEU A 62 8.55 19.32 9.75
N PRO A 63 9.87 19.56 9.70
CA PRO A 63 10.70 19.11 8.59
C PRO A 63 10.72 17.58 8.53
N LYS A 64 10.22 17.01 7.43
CA LYS A 64 10.17 15.55 7.20
C LYS A 64 11.48 14.98 6.63
N GLY A 65 12.56 15.74 6.67
CA GLY A 65 13.85 15.33 6.09
C GLY A 65 14.42 14.12 6.81
N GLN A 66 14.38 14.12 8.15
CA GLN A 66 15.00 13.09 8.97
C GLN A 66 14.41 11.69 8.73
N SER A 67 13.08 11.56 8.69
CA SER A 67 12.43 10.27 8.45
C SER A 67 12.75 9.69 7.07
N LYS A 68 13.03 10.53 6.07
CA LYS A 68 13.49 10.06 4.75
C LYS A 68 14.93 9.59 4.78
N LEU A 69 15.80 10.23 5.57
CA LEU A 69 17.18 9.77 5.76
C LEU A 69 17.22 8.42 6.48
N ASP A 70 16.39 8.25 7.50
CA ASP A 70 16.36 7.03 8.29
C ASP A 70 15.88 5.80 7.48
N TYR A 71 15.07 5.99 6.43
CA TYR A 71 14.71 4.93 5.48
C TYR A 71 15.94 4.32 4.79
N PHE A 72 16.93 5.15 4.43
CA PHE A 72 18.12 4.69 3.73
C PHE A 72 19.19 4.13 4.67
N LYS A 73 19.28 4.63 5.91
CA LYS A 73 20.25 4.10 6.89
C LYS A 73 20.11 2.58 7.07
N GLY A 74 18.89 2.09 7.25
CA GLY A 74 18.64 0.66 7.40
C GLY A 74 18.87 -0.18 6.13
N ALA A 75 18.98 0.45 4.95
CA ALA A 75 19.30 -0.24 3.70
C ALA A 75 20.82 -0.32 3.46
N PHE A 76 21.55 0.74 3.79
CA PHE A 76 23.01 0.79 3.61
C PHE A 76 23.77 -0.05 4.63
N ASP A 77 23.23 -0.28 5.82
CA ASP A 77 23.87 -1.13 6.85
C ASP A 77 24.06 -2.60 6.41
N TYR A 78 23.31 -3.09 5.41
CA TYR A 78 23.43 -4.47 4.92
C TYR A 78 24.38 -4.65 3.72
N GLU A 79 24.73 -3.58 2.99
CA GLU A 79 25.55 -3.66 1.78
C GLU A 79 26.94 -3.01 1.93
N MET A 80 27.17 -2.25 3.01
CA MET A 80 28.44 -1.54 3.22
C MET A 80 29.46 -2.24 4.11
N PHE A 81 29.22 -3.48 4.56
CA PHE A 81 30.34 -4.30 4.96
C PHE A 81 31.13 -4.58 3.68
N PRO A 82 32.41 -4.14 3.57
CA PRO A 82 33.25 -4.65 2.51
C PRO A 82 33.15 -6.16 2.66
N VAL A 83 32.68 -6.80 1.60
CA VAL A 83 32.81 -8.24 1.44
C VAL A 83 34.32 -8.46 1.45
N GLU A 84 34.90 -8.58 2.65
CA GLU A 84 36.12 -9.34 2.82
C GLU A 84 35.83 -10.62 2.05
N LEU A 85 36.67 -10.85 1.03
CA LEU A 85 36.71 -12.03 0.20
C LEU A 85 36.88 -13.27 1.09
N SER A 86 35.85 -13.62 1.84
CA SER A 86 35.64 -14.97 2.29
C SER A 86 34.94 -15.62 1.11
N ASP A 87 35.64 -16.58 0.52
CA ASP A 87 35.15 -17.51 -0.49
C ASP A 87 33.94 -18.29 0.03
N GLN A 88 32.82 -17.61 0.27
CA GLN A 88 31.54 -18.24 0.50
C GLN A 88 30.97 -18.58 -0.87
N ILE A 89 31.53 -19.66 -1.40
CA ILE A 89 30.85 -20.65 -2.23
C ILE A 89 29.35 -20.57 -1.87
N PRO A 90 28.44 -20.19 -2.77
CA PRO A 90 27.01 -20.24 -2.46
C PRO A 90 26.76 -21.65 -1.95
N PRO A 91 26.21 -21.84 -0.73
CA PRO A 91 26.25 -23.13 -0.08
C PRO A 91 25.67 -24.12 -1.07
N ILE A 92 26.47 -25.10 -1.48
CA ILE A 92 26.09 -26.10 -2.48
C ILE A 92 24.70 -26.68 -2.13
N ALA A 93 24.41 -26.74 -0.82
CA ALA A 93 23.11 -26.99 -0.21
C ALA A 93 21.95 -26.11 -0.71
N ALA A 94 22.08 -24.79 -0.87
CA ALA A 94 20.99 -23.93 -1.35
C ALA A 94 20.64 -24.21 -2.83
N LYS A 95 21.65 -24.46 -3.66
CA LYS A 95 21.43 -24.83 -5.07
C LYS A 95 20.85 -26.25 -5.18
N GLN A 96 21.33 -27.19 -4.37
CA GLN A 96 20.78 -28.54 -4.25
C GLN A 96 19.33 -28.53 -3.74
N MET A 97 19.03 -27.74 -2.71
CA MET A 97 17.67 -27.55 -2.18
C MET A 97 16.70 -26.96 -3.21
N VAL A 98 17.17 -26.02 -4.04
CA VAL A 98 16.34 -25.46 -5.14
C VAL A 98 16.11 -26.51 -6.23
N ALA A 99 17.12 -27.33 -6.55
CA ALA A 99 17.01 -28.42 -7.51
C ALA A 99 16.06 -29.52 -7.02
N GLU A 100 16.18 -29.94 -5.76
CA GLU A 100 15.29 -30.90 -5.10
C GLU A 100 13.85 -30.39 -5.03
N LYS A 101 13.64 -29.12 -4.65
CA LYS A 101 12.31 -28.50 -4.67
C LYS A 101 11.71 -28.46 -6.08
N LYS A 102 12.52 -28.23 -7.12
CA LYS A 102 12.06 -28.29 -8.52
C LYS A 102 11.75 -29.73 -8.96
N ALA A 103 12.51 -30.73 -8.51
CA ALA A 103 12.25 -32.15 -8.78
C ALA A 103 10.98 -32.67 -8.06
N LEU A 104 10.64 -32.10 -6.90
CA LEU A 104 9.42 -32.42 -6.14
C LEU A 104 8.18 -31.66 -6.64
N ARG A 105 8.35 -30.56 -7.38
CA ARG A 105 7.24 -29.83 -8.02
C ARG A 105 6.60 -30.73 -9.10
N GLY A 106 5.43 -31.25 -8.78
CA GLY A 106 4.65 -32.16 -9.64
C GLY A 106 4.41 -33.56 -9.05
N ARG A 107 5.14 -33.93 -7.98
CA ARG A 107 4.93 -35.22 -7.27
C ARG A 107 4.00 -35.11 -6.05
N GLN A 108 3.85 -33.92 -5.48
CA GLN A 108 2.85 -33.68 -4.45
C GLN A 108 1.47 -33.56 -5.09
N LEU A 109 0.71 -34.66 -5.08
CA LEU A 109 -0.74 -34.58 -5.01
C LEU A 109 -1.07 -33.95 -3.66
N CYS A 110 -1.17 -32.62 -3.61
CA CYS A 110 -1.73 -31.94 -2.45
C CYS A 110 -3.20 -32.36 -2.35
N PHE A 111 -3.46 -33.42 -1.59
CA PHE A 111 -4.81 -33.82 -1.19
C PHE A 111 -5.31 -32.84 -0.14
N LEU A 112 -5.63 -31.62 -0.57
CA LEU A 112 -6.46 -30.72 0.23
C LEU A 112 -7.78 -31.46 0.49
N PRO A 113 -8.27 -31.51 1.74
CA PRO A 113 -9.51 -32.19 2.09
C PRO A 113 -10.66 -31.60 1.27
N LYS A 114 -11.47 -32.47 0.66
CA LYS A 114 -12.59 -32.07 -0.20
C LYS A 114 -13.68 -31.43 0.68
N LYS A 115 -14.02 -30.19 0.40
CA LYS A 115 -15.19 -29.53 1.01
C LYS A 115 -16.43 -29.92 0.21
N SER A 116 -17.56 -30.14 0.89
CA SER A 116 -18.83 -30.30 0.17
C SER A 116 -19.25 -28.96 -0.45
N VAL A 117 -19.88 -28.96 -1.63
CA VAL A 117 -20.30 -27.71 -2.31
C VAL A 117 -21.22 -26.86 -1.43
N HIS A 118 -21.98 -27.51 -0.54
CA HIS A 118 -22.88 -26.88 0.42
C HIS A 118 -22.14 -26.04 1.46
N SER A 119 -20.91 -26.41 1.83
CA SER A 119 -20.05 -25.68 2.77
C SER A 119 -19.36 -24.43 2.18
N VAL A 120 -19.49 -24.20 0.86
CA VAL A 120 -18.89 -23.07 0.16
C VAL A 120 -19.88 -21.91 0.08
N PRO A 121 -19.49 -20.68 0.47
CA PRO A 121 -20.32 -19.49 0.33
C PRO A 121 -20.87 -19.31 -1.09
N LYS A 122 -22.12 -18.86 -1.22
CA LYS A 122 -22.86 -18.80 -2.50
C LYS A 122 -22.10 -18.05 -3.60
N TYR A 123 -21.39 -16.97 -3.24
CA TYR A 123 -20.62 -16.15 -4.17
C TYR A 123 -19.33 -16.82 -4.69
N GLU A 124 -18.80 -17.85 -4.02
CA GLU A 124 -17.57 -18.56 -4.45
C GLU A 124 -17.85 -19.86 -5.20
N ARG A 125 -19.09 -20.35 -5.21
CA ARG A 125 -19.45 -21.69 -5.72
C ARG A 125 -19.01 -21.92 -7.17
N LYS A 126 -19.17 -20.93 -8.06
CA LYS A 126 -18.72 -21.03 -9.46
C LYS A 126 -17.21 -21.25 -9.57
N ARG A 127 -16.43 -20.48 -8.79
CA ARG A 127 -14.97 -20.58 -8.77
C ARG A 127 -14.51 -21.91 -8.16
N TYR A 128 -15.23 -22.41 -7.16
CA TYR A 128 -14.98 -23.70 -6.54
C TYR A 128 -15.21 -24.87 -7.51
N LEU A 129 -16.37 -24.90 -8.17
CA LEU A 129 -16.73 -25.94 -9.14
C LEU A 129 -15.71 -26.03 -10.29
N TRP A 130 -15.31 -24.89 -10.84
CA TRP A 130 -14.28 -24.83 -11.89
C TRP A 130 -12.92 -25.39 -11.45
N ARG A 131 -12.52 -25.16 -10.18
CA ARG A 131 -11.29 -25.73 -9.62
C ARG A 131 -11.39 -27.25 -9.42
N GLU A 132 -12.54 -27.73 -8.96
CA GLU A 132 -12.80 -29.17 -8.79
C GLU A 132 -12.82 -29.91 -10.13
N GLU A 133 -13.38 -29.32 -11.20
CA GLU A 133 -13.30 -29.89 -12.56
C GLU A 133 -11.86 -30.00 -13.07
N ARG A 134 -11.07 -28.92 -12.93
CA ARG A 134 -9.64 -28.95 -13.27
C ARG A 134 -8.84 -29.92 -12.39
N ARG A 135 -9.30 -30.19 -11.17
CA ARG A 135 -8.70 -31.20 -10.29
C ARG A 135 -9.01 -32.60 -10.81
N LYS A 136 -10.27 -32.90 -11.12
CA LYS A 136 -10.69 -34.18 -11.73
C LYS A 136 -9.99 -34.47 -13.05
N GLN A 137 -9.82 -33.47 -13.91
CA GLN A 137 -9.09 -33.62 -15.18
C GLN A 137 -7.62 -33.97 -14.94
N ARG A 138 -6.96 -33.33 -13.98
CA ARG A 138 -5.57 -33.65 -13.60
C ARG A 138 -5.48 -35.05 -13.01
N GLU A 139 -6.35 -35.40 -12.06
CA GLU A 139 -6.40 -36.74 -11.45
C GLU A 139 -6.63 -37.83 -12.51
N ALA A 140 -7.51 -37.62 -13.49
CA ALA A 140 -7.73 -38.53 -14.61
C ALA A 140 -6.51 -38.65 -15.54
N GLN A 141 -5.85 -37.52 -15.87
CA GLN A 141 -4.63 -37.53 -16.68
C GLN A 141 -3.46 -38.25 -16.01
N PHE A 142 -3.30 -38.09 -14.69
CA PHE A 142 -2.26 -38.79 -13.92
C PHE A 142 -2.61 -40.26 -13.68
N GLY A 143 -3.89 -40.58 -13.43
CA GLY A 143 -4.37 -41.96 -13.33
C GLY A 143 -4.13 -42.75 -14.62
N ASN A 144 -4.44 -42.15 -15.78
CA ASN A 144 -4.22 -42.79 -17.09
C ASN A 144 -2.73 -43.00 -17.42
N LYS A 145 -1.84 -42.13 -16.92
CA LYS A 145 -0.39 -42.29 -17.07
C LYS A 145 0.18 -43.40 -16.19
N ALA A 146 -0.38 -43.60 -14.99
CA ALA A 146 0.01 -44.69 -14.11
C ALA A 146 -0.41 -46.05 -14.68
N THR A 147 -1.66 -46.17 -15.17
CA THR A 147 -2.17 -47.42 -15.76
C THR A 147 -1.49 -47.79 -17.08
N THR A 148 -1.12 -46.81 -17.90
CA THR A 148 -0.35 -47.07 -19.14
C THR A 148 1.08 -47.51 -18.87
N LEU A 149 1.75 -46.94 -17.85
CA LEU A 149 3.07 -47.39 -17.39
C LEU A 149 3.04 -48.82 -16.84
N GLU A 150 2.00 -49.18 -16.07
CA GLU A 150 1.80 -50.55 -15.59
C GLU A 150 1.50 -51.53 -16.75
N ALA A 151 0.69 -51.11 -17.73
CA ALA A 151 0.40 -51.93 -18.91
C ALA A 151 1.62 -52.15 -19.83
N MET A 152 2.54 -51.18 -19.91
CA MET A 152 3.81 -51.35 -20.62
C MET A 152 4.75 -52.32 -19.89
N ARG A 153 4.86 -52.21 -18.56
CA ARG A 153 5.67 -53.14 -17.74
C ARG A 153 5.23 -54.59 -17.84
N ASN A 154 3.94 -54.86 -17.98
CA ASN A 154 3.40 -56.22 -18.06
C ASN A 154 3.48 -56.85 -19.46
N LYS A 155 3.87 -56.10 -20.50
CA LYS A 155 4.13 -56.64 -21.85
C LYS A 155 5.58 -57.07 -22.05
N ASP A 156 6.48 -56.62 -21.18
CA ASP A 156 7.90 -56.93 -21.22
C ASP A 156 8.28 -58.19 -20.40
N TYR A 157 7.26 -58.95 -19.93
CA TYR A 157 7.39 -60.28 -19.31
C TYR A 157 6.65 -61.33 -20.14
#